data_AF-U3M5M4-F1
#
_entry.id   AF-U3M5M4-F1
#
_cell.length_a   1.000
_cell.length_b   1.000
_cell.length_c   1.000
_cell.angle_alpha   90.00
_cell.angle_beta   90.00
_cell.angle_gamma   90.00
#
_symmetry.space_group_name_H-M   'P 1'
#
loop_
_entity.id
_entity.type
_entity.pdbx_description
1 polymer ?
#
loop_
_entity_poly.entity_id
_entity_poly.type
_entity_poly.pdbx_seq_one_letter_code
_entity_poly.pdbx_strand_id
1 'polypeptide(L)'
;EFIPSKAPYDPRWMLAGRPHPSVRGSWQSGFFDHGTFSEVMSTWAQTVVVGRARLGGIPLGVIAVETRTVEVTIPADPANLDWIVQQAGQVWFPDSAYKTAQAMKDFNREKLPLMVFANWRGFSGGMKDMYDQVLKFGAYIVDALREFHQPVLVYIPPHAELRGGSWVMIDPTINPQYMELYADRECRGGVLEPEGTVEIKFRRKDLLKTMMRLDSEYSRLAQKLSSADLLEKERSNLEAELRGREEFLLPMYHRW
;
A
#
# COMPACT_ATOMS: atom_id res chain seq x y z
N GLU A 1 7.09 -20.28 7.57
CA GLU A 1 8.32 -20.34 6.75
C GLU A 1 8.26 -19.46 5.50
N PHE A 2 7.09 -19.30 4.89
CA PHE A 2 6.92 -18.32 3.82
C PHE A 2 7.11 -16.91 4.39
N ILE A 3 7.94 -16.11 3.73
CA ILE A 3 8.20 -14.71 4.09
C ILE A 3 7.72 -13.84 2.92
N PRO A 4 6.77 -12.92 3.15
CA PRO A 4 6.40 -11.90 2.18
C PRO A 4 7.62 -11.17 1.62
N SER A 5 7.63 -10.95 0.30
CA SER A 5 8.71 -10.24 -0.37
C SER A 5 8.24 -8.89 -0.90
N LYS A 6 9.17 -8.00 -1.25
CA LYS A 6 8.83 -6.77 -2.00
C LYS A 6 8.25 -7.06 -3.39
N ALA A 7 8.62 -8.18 -3.99
CA ALA A 7 8.04 -8.61 -5.26
C ALA A 7 6.58 -9.09 -5.03
N PRO A 8 5.65 -8.80 -5.96
CA PRO A 8 4.28 -9.27 -5.85
C PRO A 8 4.20 -10.79 -5.69
N TYR A 9 3.32 -11.23 -4.78
CA TYR A 9 3.10 -12.62 -4.44
C TYR A 9 1.61 -12.89 -4.18
N ASP A 10 1.19 -14.15 -4.25
CA ASP A 10 -0.16 -14.53 -3.87
C ASP A 10 -0.30 -14.46 -2.34
N PRO A 11 -1.18 -13.62 -1.77
CA PRO A 11 -1.34 -13.53 -0.32
C PRO A 11 -1.72 -14.86 0.30
N ARG A 12 -2.37 -15.78 -0.44
CA ARG A 12 -2.71 -17.13 0.03
C ARG A 12 -1.48 -17.93 0.45
N TRP A 13 -0.31 -17.69 -0.15
CA TRP A 13 0.94 -18.34 0.26
C TRP A 13 1.38 -17.90 1.65
N MET A 14 1.16 -16.63 2.02
CA MET A 14 1.40 -16.15 3.37
C MET A 14 0.39 -16.74 4.36
N LEU A 15 -0.88 -16.88 3.98
CA LEU A 15 -1.94 -17.38 4.87
C LEU A 15 -1.82 -18.90 5.10
N ALA A 16 -1.83 -19.69 4.03
CA ALA A 16 -1.95 -21.16 4.08
C ALA A 16 -0.62 -21.89 3.84
N GLY A 17 0.41 -21.19 3.35
CA GLY A 17 1.64 -21.78 2.87
C GLY A 17 1.57 -22.17 1.39
N ARG A 18 2.62 -22.79 0.89
CA ARG A 18 2.72 -23.26 -0.49
C ARG A 18 3.67 -24.45 -0.61
N PRO A 19 3.64 -25.22 -1.71
CA PRO A 19 4.70 -26.18 -2.02
C PRO A 19 6.07 -25.49 -2.05
N HIS A 20 7.09 -26.13 -1.45
CA HIS A 20 8.43 -25.55 -1.38
C HIS A 20 9.03 -25.44 -2.79
N PRO A 21 9.50 -24.25 -3.23
CA PRO A 21 9.87 -24.02 -4.62
C PRO A 21 11.10 -24.84 -5.06
N SER A 22 12.02 -25.14 -4.16
CA SER A 22 13.27 -25.86 -4.46
C SER A 22 13.35 -27.29 -3.90
N VAL A 23 12.43 -27.69 -3.01
CA VAL A 23 12.49 -29.00 -2.33
C VAL A 23 11.22 -29.75 -2.65
N ARG A 24 11.32 -30.69 -3.59
CA ARG A 24 10.16 -31.44 -4.08
C ARG A 24 9.51 -32.23 -2.94
N GLY A 25 8.20 -32.10 -2.80
CA GLY A 25 7.42 -32.79 -1.77
C GLY A 25 7.46 -32.13 -0.38
N SER A 26 8.22 -31.05 -0.20
CA SER A 26 8.21 -30.25 1.03
C SER A 26 7.14 -29.15 0.97
N TRP A 27 6.58 -28.79 2.12
CA TRP A 27 5.60 -27.71 2.28
C TRP A 27 6.24 -26.53 3.01
N GLN A 28 6.17 -25.35 2.42
CA GLN A 28 6.56 -24.11 3.08
C GLN A 28 5.37 -23.59 3.88
N SER A 29 5.48 -23.60 5.21
CA SER A 29 4.38 -23.19 6.11
C SER A 29 4.02 -21.71 5.99
N GLY A 30 2.71 -21.41 6.05
CA GLY A 30 2.15 -20.06 6.13
C GLY A 30 1.98 -19.59 7.58
N PHE A 31 1.13 -18.58 7.78
CA PHE A 31 0.81 -18.00 9.08
C PHE A 31 -0.21 -18.84 9.87
N PHE A 32 -1.24 -19.37 9.19
CA PHE A 32 -2.30 -20.14 9.82
C PHE A 32 -1.99 -21.64 9.87
N ASP A 33 -2.78 -22.34 10.69
CA ASP A 33 -2.72 -23.79 10.82
C ASP A 33 -2.91 -24.45 9.44
N HIS A 34 -2.07 -25.43 9.13
CA HIS A 34 -2.03 -26.06 7.82
C HIS A 34 -3.40 -26.64 7.42
N GLY A 35 -3.86 -26.33 6.20
CA GLY A 35 -5.12 -26.83 5.64
C GLY A 35 -6.39 -26.19 6.23
N THR A 36 -6.28 -25.15 7.06
CA THR A 36 -7.45 -24.55 7.73
C THR A 36 -8.01 -23.31 7.03
N PHE A 37 -7.21 -22.64 6.18
CA PHE A 37 -7.67 -21.48 5.44
C PHE A 37 -8.69 -21.90 4.36
N SER A 38 -9.91 -21.38 4.49
CA SER A 38 -11.02 -21.59 3.57
C SER A 38 -11.49 -20.24 3.03
N GLU A 39 -11.14 -19.97 1.77
CA GLU A 39 -11.48 -18.73 1.08
C GLU A 39 -12.96 -18.69 0.70
N VAL A 40 -13.56 -17.51 0.79
CA VAL A 40 -14.93 -17.24 0.32
C VAL A 40 -14.94 -16.05 -0.64
N MET A 41 -15.93 -16.01 -1.54
CA MET A 41 -16.05 -14.96 -2.56
C MET A 41 -14.76 -14.81 -3.42
N SER A 42 -14.08 -15.92 -3.71
CA SER A 42 -12.75 -15.92 -4.35
C SER A 42 -12.74 -15.34 -5.77
N THR A 43 -13.85 -15.45 -6.50
CA THR A 43 -13.96 -14.98 -7.89
C THR A 43 -14.34 -13.51 -8.01
N TRP A 44 -14.87 -12.90 -6.96
CA TRP A 44 -15.32 -11.50 -6.94
C TRP A 44 -14.34 -10.60 -6.18
N ALA A 45 -14.07 -9.40 -6.70
CA ALA A 45 -13.18 -8.40 -6.11
C ALA A 45 -11.85 -9.01 -5.61
N GLN A 46 -11.09 -9.58 -6.55
CA GLN A 46 -9.93 -10.43 -6.25
C GLN A 46 -8.73 -9.65 -5.72
N THR A 47 -8.78 -8.32 -5.72
CA THR A 47 -7.80 -7.44 -5.06
C THR A 47 -7.78 -7.60 -3.53
N VAL A 48 -8.85 -8.17 -2.96
CA VAL A 48 -8.92 -8.55 -1.54
C VAL A 48 -9.29 -10.02 -1.41
N VAL A 49 -8.55 -10.75 -0.58
CA VAL A 49 -8.76 -12.15 -0.23
C VAL A 49 -9.44 -12.21 1.13
N VAL A 50 -10.56 -12.93 1.22
CA VAL A 50 -11.31 -13.08 2.48
C VAL A 50 -11.64 -14.55 2.71
N GLY A 51 -11.64 -14.96 3.98
CA GLY A 51 -11.89 -16.36 4.32
C GLY A 51 -11.92 -16.59 5.82
N ARG A 52 -11.99 -17.86 6.20
CA ARG A 52 -11.87 -18.31 7.59
C ARG A 52 -10.60 -19.13 7.72
N ALA A 53 -9.95 -19.07 8.87
CA ALA A 53 -8.79 -19.90 9.18
C ALA A 53 -8.78 -20.31 10.65
N ARG A 54 -7.77 -21.10 11.04
CA ARG A 54 -7.44 -21.34 12.45
C ARG A 54 -6.02 -20.91 12.76
N LEU A 55 -5.84 -20.31 13.94
CA LEU A 55 -4.53 -19.98 14.50
C LEU A 55 -4.39 -20.69 15.85
N GLY A 56 -3.53 -21.70 15.94
CA GLY A 56 -3.41 -22.51 17.15
C GLY A 56 -4.73 -23.18 17.56
N GLY A 57 -5.55 -23.56 16.57
CA GLY A 57 -6.88 -24.14 16.76
C GLY A 57 -8.03 -23.13 16.92
N ILE A 58 -7.75 -21.84 17.14
CA ILE A 58 -8.75 -20.79 17.34
C ILE A 58 -9.33 -20.37 15.97
N PRO A 59 -10.64 -20.48 15.72
CA PRO A 59 -11.24 -20.05 14.46
C PRO A 59 -11.33 -18.53 14.39
N LEU A 60 -11.01 -17.97 13.22
CA LEU A 60 -11.12 -16.54 12.97
C LEU A 60 -11.44 -16.22 11.50
N GLY A 61 -12.03 -15.04 11.28
CA GLY A 61 -12.13 -14.40 9.98
C GLY A 61 -10.81 -13.79 9.55
N VAL A 62 -10.51 -13.86 8.26
CA VAL A 62 -9.24 -13.41 7.69
C VAL A 62 -9.52 -12.49 6.50
N ILE A 63 -8.84 -11.36 6.46
CA ILE A 63 -8.80 -10.44 5.31
C ILE A 63 -7.34 -10.18 4.96
N ALA A 64 -6.97 -10.37 3.70
CA ALA A 64 -5.63 -10.11 3.17
C ALA A 64 -5.72 -9.41 1.81
N VAL A 65 -4.62 -8.81 1.37
CA VAL A 65 -4.60 -7.97 0.16
C VAL A 65 -3.77 -8.62 -0.93
N GLU A 66 -4.30 -8.62 -2.15
CA GLU A 66 -3.56 -9.05 -3.33
C GLU A 66 -2.53 -7.98 -3.70
N THR A 67 -1.32 -8.43 -4.04
CA THR A 67 -0.20 -7.53 -4.39
C THR A 67 0.07 -7.52 -5.89
N ARG A 68 -0.42 -8.52 -6.62
CA ARG A 68 -0.34 -8.60 -8.08
C ARG A 68 -1.43 -7.75 -8.72
N THR A 69 -1.21 -7.35 -9.97
CA THR A 69 -2.27 -6.79 -10.80
C THR A 69 -3.30 -7.88 -11.07
N VAL A 70 -4.57 -7.56 -10.86
CA VAL A 70 -5.71 -8.45 -11.10
C VAL A 70 -6.37 -8.04 -12.41
N GLU A 71 -6.68 -9.02 -13.26
CA GLU A 71 -7.49 -8.81 -14.46
C GLU A 71 -8.91 -9.29 -14.19
N VAL A 72 -9.87 -8.38 -14.33
CA VAL A 72 -11.29 -8.65 -14.16
C VAL A 72 -11.95 -8.61 -15.54
N THR A 73 -12.45 -9.76 -16.00
CA THR A 73 -13.28 -9.83 -17.19
C THR A 73 -14.70 -9.42 -16.84
N ILE A 74 -15.15 -8.31 -17.41
CA ILE A 74 -16.55 -7.89 -17.30
C ILE A 74 -17.30 -8.58 -18.43
N PRO A 75 -18.25 -9.48 -18.13
CA PRO A 75 -19.02 -10.15 -19.15
C PRO A 75 -19.84 -9.14 -19.93
N ALA A 76 -19.99 -9.43 -21.23
CA ALA A 76 -20.87 -8.74 -22.13
C ALA A 76 -22.28 -8.66 -21.54
N ASP A 77 -22.82 -7.45 -21.52
CA ASP A 77 -24.26 -7.30 -21.63
C ASP A 77 -24.66 -7.76 -23.04
N PRO A 78 -25.82 -8.39 -23.30
CA PRO A 78 -26.15 -8.92 -24.64
C PRO A 78 -26.08 -7.91 -25.79
N ALA A 79 -25.95 -6.61 -25.50
CA ALA A 79 -25.76 -5.52 -26.45
C ALA A 79 -24.30 -5.06 -26.65
N ASN A 80 -23.32 -5.59 -25.92
CA ASN A 80 -21.91 -5.18 -25.96
C ASN A 80 -20.96 -6.39 -25.90
N LEU A 81 -19.68 -6.19 -26.22
CA LEU A 81 -18.65 -7.23 -26.12
C LEU A 81 -18.01 -7.25 -24.72
N ASP A 82 -17.47 -8.41 -24.33
CA ASP A 82 -16.63 -8.56 -23.14
C ASP A 82 -15.43 -7.61 -23.20
N TRP A 83 -15.05 -7.07 -22.04
CA TRP A 83 -13.85 -6.26 -21.92
C TRP A 83 -13.16 -6.51 -20.58
N ILE A 84 -11.85 -6.28 -20.56
CA ILE A 84 -10.98 -6.59 -19.43
C ILE A 84 -10.59 -5.30 -18.72
N VAL A 85 -10.74 -5.29 -17.40
CA VAL A 85 -10.27 -4.23 -16.51
C VAL A 85 -9.07 -4.72 -15.74
N GLN A 86 -8.01 -3.91 -15.69
CA GLN A 86 -6.89 -4.16 -14.79
C GLN A 86 -7.09 -3.38 -13.49
N GLN A 87 -7.01 -4.09 -12.37
CA GLN A 87 -7.04 -3.52 -11.03
C GLN A 87 -5.65 -3.68 -10.39
N ALA A 88 -5.11 -2.58 -9.89
CA ALA A 88 -3.83 -2.60 -9.19
C ALA A 88 -3.95 -3.36 -7.86
N GLY A 89 -2.93 -4.15 -7.50
CA GLY A 89 -2.80 -4.68 -6.16
C GLY A 89 -2.66 -3.56 -5.12
N GLN A 90 -2.89 -3.87 -3.84
CA GLN A 90 -2.76 -2.93 -2.73
C GLN A 90 -3.70 -1.71 -2.79
N VAL A 91 -4.78 -1.74 -3.58
CA VAL A 91 -5.73 -0.63 -3.72
C VAL A 91 -7.15 -1.11 -3.45
N TRP A 92 -7.92 -0.33 -2.70
CA TRP A 92 -9.37 -0.53 -2.59
C TRP A 92 -10.11 0.12 -3.76
N PHE A 93 -10.79 -0.72 -4.52
CA PHE A 93 -11.78 -0.37 -5.53
C PHE A 93 -13.20 -0.48 -4.93
N PRO A 94 -14.25 0.02 -5.62
CA PRO A 94 -15.62 -0.08 -5.13
C PRO A 94 -16.03 -1.51 -4.73
N ASP A 95 -15.67 -2.49 -5.55
CA ASP A 95 -15.97 -3.91 -5.36
C ASP A 95 -15.24 -4.50 -4.13
N SER A 96 -13.95 -4.23 -3.99
CA SER A 96 -13.12 -4.75 -2.89
C SER A 96 -13.37 -4.03 -1.57
N ALA A 97 -13.70 -2.74 -1.59
CA ALA A 97 -14.19 -2.03 -0.41
C ALA A 97 -15.51 -2.65 0.08
N TYR A 98 -16.45 -2.92 -0.84
CA TYR A 98 -17.71 -3.57 -0.50
C TYR A 98 -17.51 -5.00 0.02
N LYS A 99 -16.68 -5.80 -0.65
CA LYS A 99 -16.31 -7.17 -0.22
C LYS A 99 -15.70 -7.17 1.18
N THR A 100 -14.81 -6.21 1.47
CA THR A 100 -14.19 -6.06 2.79
C THR A 100 -15.24 -5.79 3.86
N ALA A 101 -16.09 -4.78 3.66
CA ALA A 101 -17.14 -4.42 4.60
C ALA A 101 -18.16 -5.57 4.82
N GLN A 102 -18.52 -6.27 3.74
CA GLN A 102 -19.43 -7.41 3.80
C GLN A 102 -18.82 -8.56 4.62
N ALA A 103 -17.56 -8.92 4.36
CA ALA A 103 -16.86 -9.97 5.11
C ALA A 103 -16.79 -9.63 6.60
N MET A 104 -16.48 -8.38 6.97
CA MET A 104 -16.48 -7.92 8.36
C MET A 104 -17.86 -8.08 9.01
N LYS A 105 -18.93 -7.66 8.33
CA LYS A 105 -20.31 -7.81 8.85
C LYS A 105 -20.68 -9.27 9.08
N ASP A 106 -20.27 -10.16 8.19
CA ASP A 106 -20.57 -11.59 8.30
C ASP A 106 -19.77 -12.25 9.43
N PHE A 107 -18.47 -11.97 9.54
CA PHE A 107 -17.65 -12.49 10.64
C PHE A 107 -18.11 -12.01 12.02
N ASN A 108 -18.57 -10.77 12.12
CA ASN A 108 -19.14 -10.22 13.36
C ASN A 108 -20.41 -10.97 13.78
N ARG A 109 -21.29 -11.29 12.82
CA ARG A 109 -22.52 -12.08 13.07
C ARG A 109 -22.21 -13.52 13.49
N GLU A 110 -21.16 -14.09 12.92
CA GLU A 110 -20.64 -15.41 13.30
C GLU A 110 -19.90 -15.41 14.64
N LYS A 111 -19.71 -14.22 15.23
CA LYS A 111 -18.96 -14.02 16.48
C LYS A 111 -17.53 -14.52 16.39
N LEU A 112 -16.92 -14.39 15.21
CA LEU A 112 -15.52 -14.74 15.00
C LEU A 112 -14.61 -13.54 15.28
N PRO A 113 -13.46 -13.74 15.94
CA PRO A 113 -12.37 -12.78 15.87
C PRO A 113 -11.97 -12.52 14.41
N LEU A 114 -11.40 -11.34 14.15
CA LEU A 114 -10.98 -10.93 12.83
C LEU A 114 -9.47 -10.67 12.82
N MET A 115 -8.77 -11.17 11.81
CA MET A 115 -7.40 -10.79 11.51
C MET A 115 -7.30 -10.17 10.13
N VAL A 116 -6.77 -8.94 10.09
CA VAL A 116 -6.58 -8.16 8.86
C VAL A 116 -5.09 -8.04 8.58
N PHE A 117 -4.61 -8.69 7.52
CA PHE A 117 -3.25 -8.48 6.99
C PHE A 117 -3.25 -7.24 6.10
N ALA A 118 -3.06 -6.07 6.71
CA ALA A 118 -3.19 -4.78 6.05
C ALA A 118 -2.01 -4.51 5.11
N ASN A 119 -2.32 -4.20 3.85
CA ASN A 119 -1.33 -3.85 2.83
C ASN A 119 -1.97 -3.00 1.72
N TRP A 120 -2.44 -1.80 2.07
CA TRP A 120 -3.12 -0.88 1.16
C TRP A 120 -2.41 0.46 1.04
N ARG A 121 -2.18 0.90 -0.20
CA ARG A 121 -1.70 2.24 -0.56
C ARG A 121 -2.79 3.30 -0.53
N GLY A 122 -4.06 2.89 -0.57
CA GLY A 122 -5.18 3.80 -0.57
C GLY A 122 -6.42 3.24 -1.25
N PHE A 123 -7.38 4.14 -1.45
CA PHE A 123 -8.54 3.92 -2.30
C PHE A 123 -8.25 4.38 -3.72
N SER A 124 -8.88 3.76 -4.71
CA SER A 124 -8.84 4.28 -6.07
C SER A 124 -9.53 5.65 -6.13
N GLY A 125 -8.77 6.67 -6.51
CA GLY A 125 -9.24 8.04 -6.68
C GLY A 125 -9.60 8.39 -8.12
N GLY A 126 -9.65 7.41 -9.03
CA GLY A 126 -9.98 7.63 -10.43
C GLY A 126 -11.43 8.11 -10.62
N MET A 127 -11.69 8.90 -11.67
CA MET A 127 -13.03 9.45 -11.94
C MET A 127 -14.12 8.37 -12.00
N LYS A 128 -13.81 7.22 -12.63
CA LYS A 128 -14.72 6.08 -12.73
C LYS A 128 -15.04 5.50 -11.36
N ASP A 129 -14.05 5.19 -10.53
CA ASP A 129 -14.27 4.57 -9.22
C ASP A 129 -14.97 5.51 -8.23
N MET A 130 -14.73 6.82 -8.35
CA MET A 130 -15.46 7.85 -7.62
C MET A 130 -16.93 7.91 -8.03
N TYR A 131 -17.21 7.83 -9.34
CA TYR A 131 -18.58 7.74 -9.87
C TYR A 131 -19.26 6.44 -9.42
N ASP A 132 -18.53 5.34 -9.42
CA ASP A 132 -18.96 4.01 -8.94
C ASP A 132 -19.01 3.92 -7.40
N GLN A 133 -18.97 5.07 -6.72
CA GLN A 133 -19.32 5.25 -5.30
C GLN A 133 -18.33 4.61 -4.32
N VAL A 134 -17.04 4.51 -4.66
CA VAL A 134 -15.99 3.99 -3.77
C VAL A 134 -16.03 4.60 -2.36
N LEU A 135 -16.35 5.89 -2.24
CA LEU A 135 -16.47 6.59 -0.96
C LEU A 135 -17.55 6.00 -0.04
N LYS A 136 -18.69 5.57 -0.61
CA LYS A 136 -19.79 4.96 0.17
C LYS A 136 -19.36 3.61 0.74
N PHE A 137 -18.68 2.81 -0.08
CA PHE A 137 -18.19 1.50 0.33
C PHE A 137 -17.04 1.60 1.34
N GLY A 138 -16.19 2.62 1.22
CA GLY A 138 -15.19 2.94 2.24
C GLY A 138 -15.81 3.25 3.60
N ALA A 139 -16.89 4.03 3.64
CA ALA A 139 -17.60 4.32 4.90
C ALA A 139 -18.19 3.05 5.55
N TYR A 140 -18.65 2.08 4.77
CA TYR A 140 -19.17 0.82 5.30
C TYR A 140 -18.11 -0.03 6.03
N ILE A 141 -16.82 0.14 5.70
CA ILE A 141 -15.73 -0.52 6.43
C ILE A 141 -15.67 0.03 7.86
N VAL A 142 -15.75 1.36 8.01
CA VAL A 142 -15.78 2.03 9.31
C VAL A 142 -17.00 1.61 10.11
N ASP A 143 -18.19 1.59 9.49
CA ASP A 143 -19.41 1.15 10.16
C ASP A 143 -19.28 -0.31 10.64
N ALA A 144 -18.75 -1.20 9.80
CA ALA A 144 -18.57 -2.61 10.14
C ALA A 144 -17.58 -2.84 11.29
N LEU A 145 -16.47 -2.09 11.33
CA LEU A 145 -15.48 -2.17 12.41
C LEU A 145 -15.98 -1.54 13.72
N ARG A 146 -16.70 -0.42 13.62
CA ARG A 146 -17.32 0.24 14.77
C ARG A 146 -18.33 -0.68 15.47
N GLU A 147 -19.09 -1.44 14.70
CA GLU A 147 -20.10 -2.38 15.20
C GLU A 147 -19.54 -3.78 15.51
N PHE A 148 -18.22 -3.98 15.41
CA PHE A 148 -17.58 -5.27 15.66
C PHE A 148 -17.44 -5.55 17.17
N HIS A 149 -17.85 -6.74 17.62
CA HIS A 149 -17.91 -7.08 19.07
C HIS A 149 -16.94 -8.21 19.48
N GLN A 150 -16.01 -8.60 18.62
CA GLN A 150 -14.96 -9.58 18.91
C GLN A 150 -13.58 -8.98 18.62
N PRO A 151 -12.47 -9.57 19.12
CA PRO A 151 -11.14 -9.03 18.86
C PRO A 151 -10.83 -8.89 17.36
N VAL A 152 -10.32 -7.73 16.97
CA VAL A 152 -9.87 -7.40 15.62
C VAL A 152 -8.37 -7.09 15.67
N LEU A 153 -7.57 -7.96 15.07
CA LEU A 153 -6.12 -7.80 14.99
C LEU A 153 -5.75 -7.33 13.59
N VAL A 154 -5.30 -6.08 13.49
CA VAL A 154 -4.73 -5.53 12.26
C VAL A 154 -3.22 -5.74 12.31
N TYR A 155 -2.66 -6.41 11.31
CA TYR A 155 -1.22 -6.64 11.21
C TYR A 155 -0.72 -6.16 9.85
N ILE A 156 0.31 -5.32 9.82
CA ILE A 156 0.98 -4.88 8.59
C ILE A 156 2.20 -5.80 8.35
N PRO A 157 2.16 -6.71 7.35
CA PRO A 157 3.22 -7.71 7.14
C PRO A 157 4.59 -7.11 6.72
N PRO A 158 5.66 -7.94 6.67
CA PRO A 158 6.94 -7.54 6.10
C PRO A 158 6.77 -6.99 4.68
N HIS A 159 7.44 -5.87 4.40
CA HIS A 159 7.37 -5.15 3.12
C HIS A 159 5.98 -4.67 2.68
N ALA A 160 4.96 -4.81 3.53
CA ALA A 160 3.65 -4.25 3.29
C ALA A 160 3.63 -2.76 3.67
N GLU A 161 2.62 -2.05 3.19
CA GLU A 161 2.39 -0.67 3.57
C GLU A 161 0.93 -0.35 3.82
N LEU A 162 0.70 0.59 4.74
CA LEU A 162 -0.61 1.13 5.02
C LEU A 162 -0.57 2.66 4.92
N ARG A 163 -1.31 3.22 3.97
CA ARG A 163 -1.19 4.65 3.62
C ARG A 163 -2.52 5.38 3.65
N GLY A 164 -2.43 6.69 3.90
CA GLY A 164 -3.47 7.67 3.64
C GLY A 164 -4.86 7.25 4.13
N GLY A 165 -5.84 7.32 3.22
CA GLY A 165 -7.23 6.98 3.52
C GLY A 165 -7.42 5.53 3.98
N SER A 166 -6.56 4.60 3.55
CA SER A 166 -6.68 3.20 3.99
C SER A 166 -6.37 3.02 5.47
N TRP A 167 -5.40 3.78 6.01
CA TRP A 167 -5.12 3.80 7.45
C TRP A 167 -6.34 4.28 8.23
N VAL A 168 -6.94 5.39 7.79
CA VAL A 168 -8.08 6.02 8.47
C VAL A 168 -9.24 5.03 8.66
N MET A 169 -9.48 4.13 7.71
CA MET A 169 -10.61 3.20 7.76
C MET A 169 -10.39 1.98 8.67
N ILE A 170 -9.16 1.69 9.08
CA ILE A 170 -8.81 0.53 9.92
C ILE A 170 -8.05 0.91 11.18
N ASP A 171 -8.10 2.19 11.56
CA ASP A 171 -7.43 2.69 12.74
C ASP A 171 -8.08 2.14 14.04
N PRO A 172 -7.30 1.70 15.03
CA PRO A 172 -7.86 1.17 16.29
C PRO A 172 -8.76 2.15 17.05
N THR A 173 -8.63 3.46 16.82
CA THR A 173 -9.50 4.47 17.44
C THR A 173 -10.96 4.37 16.98
N ILE A 174 -11.25 3.68 15.88
CA ILE A 174 -12.63 3.38 15.45
C ILE A 174 -13.35 2.51 16.50
N ASN A 175 -12.65 1.54 17.07
CA ASN A 175 -13.20 0.63 18.06
C ASN A 175 -12.11 0.20 19.08
N PRO A 176 -11.75 1.09 20.02
CA PRO A 176 -10.58 0.94 20.88
C PRO A 176 -10.71 -0.21 21.89
N GLN A 177 -11.92 -0.75 22.09
CA GLN A 177 -12.14 -1.88 22.98
C GLN A 177 -11.78 -3.22 22.32
N TYR A 178 -11.92 -3.32 21.00
CA TYR A 178 -11.78 -4.59 20.28
C TYR A 178 -10.66 -4.59 19.24
N MET A 179 -10.15 -3.43 18.83
CA MET A 179 -9.13 -3.32 17.79
C MET A 179 -7.72 -3.10 18.35
N GLU A 180 -6.77 -3.85 17.79
CA GLU A 180 -5.33 -3.64 18.01
C GLU A 180 -4.60 -3.63 16.65
N LEU A 181 -3.58 -2.77 16.52
CA LEU A 181 -2.76 -2.66 15.31
C LEU A 181 -1.30 -3.00 15.61
N TYR A 182 -0.75 -3.91 14.82
CA TYR A 182 0.62 -4.37 14.88
C TYR A 182 1.31 -4.12 13.54
N ALA A 183 2.59 -3.78 13.60
CA ALA A 183 3.39 -3.43 12.45
C ALA A 183 4.68 -4.26 12.44
N ASP A 184 4.97 -4.94 11.34
CA ASP A 184 6.26 -5.59 11.15
C ASP A 184 7.41 -4.57 11.08
N ARG A 185 8.62 -4.98 11.44
CA ARG A 185 9.82 -4.10 11.39
C ARG A 185 10.10 -3.57 9.99
N GLU A 186 9.75 -4.33 8.96
CA GLU A 186 10.03 -3.99 7.56
C GLU A 186 8.85 -3.31 6.85
N CYS A 187 7.72 -3.11 7.53
CA CYS A 187 6.57 -2.45 6.95
C CYS A 187 6.78 -0.93 6.80
N ARG A 188 5.83 -0.26 6.13
CA ARG A 188 5.79 1.20 6.03
C ARG A 188 4.40 1.74 6.34
N GLY A 189 4.35 2.95 6.89
CA GLY A 189 3.11 3.65 7.17
C GLY A 189 3.28 5.16 6.99
N GLY A 190 2.21 5.85 6.60
CA GLY A 190 2.22 7.31 6.49
C GLY A 190 1.05 7.87 5.69
N VAL A 191 0.92 9.19 5.64
CA VAL A 191 -0.17 9.86 4.92
C VAL A 191 -0.03 9.67 3.41
N LEU A 192 1.19 9.82 2.89
CA LEU A 192 1.51 9.68 1.47
C LEU A 192 2.67 8.69 1.30
N GLU A 193 2.85 8.22 0.06
CA GLU A 193 4.09 7.57 -0.35
C GLU A 193 5.27 8.56 -0.23
N PRO A 194 6.51 8.07 -0.05
CA PRO A 194 7.70 8.91 0.03
C PRO A 194 7.80 9.88 -1.17
N GLU A 195 7.53 9.39 -2.38
CA GLU A 195 7.56 10.16 -3.62
C GLU A 195 6.60 11.35 -3.56
N GLY A 196 5.34 11.13 -3.16
CA GLY A 196 4.35 12.20 -3.01
C GLY A 196 4.69 13.17 -1.86
N THR A 197 5.36 12.69 -0.81
CA THR A 197 5.81 13.55 0.29
C THR A 197 6.91 14.51 -0.17
N VAL A 198 7.88 14.00 -0.94
CA VAL A 198 8.97 14.79 -1.53
C VAL A 198 8.41 15.86 -2.48
N GLU A 199 7.45 15.50 -3.34
CA GLU A 199 6.83 16.43 -4.28
C GLU A 199 6.14 17.63 -3.59
N ILE A 200 5.56 17.41 -2.41
CA ILE A 200 4.86 18.46 -1.65
C ILE A 200 5.81 19.24 -0.76
N LYS A 201 6.66 18.55 0.01
CA LYS A 201 7.41 19.12 1.13
C LYS A 201 8.89 19.36 0.86
N PHE A 202 9.47 18.71 -0.15
CA PHE A 202 10.89 18.81 -0.47
C PHE A 202 11.10 19.17 -1.94
N ARG A 203 10.59 20.34 -2.30
CA ARG A 203 10.56 20.83 -3.68
C ARG A 203 11.94 21.30 -4.14
N ARG A 204 12.06 21.65 -5.42
CA ARG A 204 13.31 22.14 -6.04
C ARG A 204 14.06 23.16 -5.18
N LYS A 205 13.38 24.11 -4.54
CA LYS A 205 14.03 25.12 -3.68
C LYS A 205 14.79 24.50 -2.50
N ASP A 206 14.24 23.45 -1.90
CA ASP A 206 14.85 22.77 -0.74
C ASP A 206 15.94 21.79 -1.18
N LEU A 207 15.77 21.17 -2.35
CA LEU A 207 16.84 20.41 -3.01
C LEU A 207 18.07 21.30 -3.28
N LEU A 208 17.88 22.49 -3.85
CA LEU A 208 18.97 23.44 -4.11
C LEU A 208 19.65 23.94 -2.82
N LYS A 209 18.89 24.19 -1.75
CA LYS A 209 19.48 24.49 -0.43
C LYS A 209 20.32 23.34 0.11
N THR A 210 19.87 22.11 -0.13
CA THR A 210 20.59 20.91 0.31
C THR A 210 21.86 20.70 -0.49
N MET A 211 21.84 20.94 -1.81
CA MET A 211 23.03 20.96 -2.66
C MET A 211 24.02 22.03 -2.20
N MET A 212 23.55 23.25 -1.89
CA MET A 212 24.38 24.33 -1.31
C MET A 212 25.11 23.92 -0.03
N ARG A 213 24.44 23.10 0.79
CA ARG A 213 24.96 22.66 2.09
C ARG A 213 25.92 21.47 1.98
N LEU A 214 25.66 20.53 1.08
CA LEU A 214 26.34 19.23 1.04
C LEU A 214 27.29 19.05 -0.14
N ASP A 215 27.07 19.72 -1.27
CA ASP A 215 27.94 19.64 -2.44
C ASP A 215 28.98 20.78 -2.43
N SER A 216 30.25 20.42 -2.24
CA SER A 216 31.35 21.38 -2.14
C SER A 216 31.56 22.18 -3.43
N GLU A 217 31.37 21.56 -4.60
CA GLU A 217 31.52 22.23 -5.89
C GLU A 217 30.40 23.22 -6.15
N TYR A 218 29.14 22.83 -5.89
CA TYR A 218 27.99 23.72 -6.00
C TYR A 218 28.10 24.92 -5.05
N SER A 219 28.55 24.69 -3.81
CA SER A 219 28.80 25.76 -2.84
C SER A 219 29.89 26.73 -3.31
N ARG A 220 31.01 26.19 -3.83
CA ARG A 220 32.11 26.99 -4.39
C ARG A 220 31.66 27.85 -5.56
N LEU A 221 30.90 27.28 -6.50
CA LEU A 221 30.38 28.00 -7.67
C LEU A 221 29.43 29.11 -7.24
N ALA A 222 28.52 28.83 -6.30
CA ALA A 222 27.58 29.84 -5.79
C ALA A 222 28.27 30.97 -5.01
N GLN A 223 29.28 30.65 -4.19
CA GLN A 223 30.07 31.66 -3.48
C GLN A 223 30.83 32.58 -4.45
N LYS A 224 31.44 32.02 -5.50
CA LYS A 224 32.08 32.82 -6.56
C LYS A 224 31.07 33.75 -7.22
N LEU A 225 29.87 33.25 -7.53
CA LEU A 225 28.78 34.03 -8.13
C LEU A 225 28.29 35.18 -7.23
N SER A 226 28.43 35.04 -5.91
CA SER A 226 28.08 36.08 -4.93
C SER A 226 29.13 37.16 -4.71
N SER A 227 30.33 37.03 -5.32
CA SER A 227 31.38 38.06 -5.24
C SER A 227 31.10 39.25 -6.17
N ALA A 228 31.39 40.47 -5.71
CA ALA A 228 30.92 41.71 -6.33
C ALA A 228 31.71 42.16 -7.59
N ASP A 229 32.85 41.54 -7.91
CA ASP A 229 33.81 42.05 -8.91
C ASP A 229 33.87 41.24 -10.23
N LEU A 230 32.78 40.56 -10.62
CA LEU A 230 32.79 39.69 -11.81
C LEU A 230 32.46 40.45 -13.12
N LEU A 231 33.27 40.19 -14.16
CA LEU A 231 32.94 40.58 -15.53
C LEU A 231 31.67 39.85 -16.01
N GLU A 232 30.86 40.52 -16.83
CA GLU A 232 29.56 39.98 -17.30
C GLU A 232 29.69 38.62 -18.01
N LYS A 233 30.80 38.41 -18.74
CA LYS A 233 31.13 37.15 -19.41
C LYS A 233 31.49 36.03 -18.43
N GLU A 234 32.20 36.34 -17.36
CA GLU A 234 32.59 35.36 -16.32
C GLU A 234 31.39 34.96 -15.48
N ARG A 235 30.51 35.92 -15.16
CA ARG A 235 29.24 35.65 -14.49
C ARG A 235 28.36 34.69 -15.29
N SER A 236 28.21 34.93 -16.60
CA SER A 236 27.43 34.06 -17.49
C SER A 236 27.99 32.63 -17.53
N ASN A 237 29.31 32.47 -17.61
CA ASN A 237 29.95 31.15 -17.56
C ASN A 237 29.72 30.43 -16.22
N LEU A 238 29.87 31.13 -15.09
CA LEU A 238 29.62 30.56 -13.77
C LEU A 238 28.15 30.17 -13.57
N GLU A 239 27.20 30.95 -14.10
CA GLU A 239 25.78 30.61 -14.08
C GLU A 239 25.45 29.38 -14.95
N ALA A 240 26.19 29.17 -16.04
CA ALA A 240 26.07 27.98 -16.87
C ALA A 240 26.65 26.74 -16.17
N GLU A 241 27.84 26.86 -15.55
CA GLU A 241 28.46 25.78 -14.77
C GLU A 241 27.59 25.38 -13.56
N LEU A 242 27.05 26.37 -12.83
CA LEU A 242 26.16 26.13 -11.70
C LEU A 242 24.90 25.39 -12.14
N ARG A 243 24.26 25.81 -13.24
CA ARG A 243 23.09 25.12 -13.81
C ARG A 243 23.42 23.70 -14.27
N GLY A 244 24.56 23.49 -14.93
CA GLY A 244 25.00 22.15 -15.32
C GLY A 244 25.20 21.23 -14.10
N ARG A 245 25.71 21.78 -13.00
CA ARG A 245 25.83 21.05 -11.73
C ARG A 245 24.46 20.76 -11.10
N GLU A 246 23.51 21.70 -11.13
CA GLU A 246 22.13 21.45 -10.66
C GLU A 246 21.49 20.29 -11.41
N GLU A 247 21.51 20.32 -12.74
CA GLU A 247 20.87 19.31 -13.59
C GLU A 247 21.49 17.93 -13.37
N PHE A 248 22.79 17.86 -13.17
CA PHE A 248 23.49 16.62 -12.84
C PHE A 248 23.09 16.05 -11.46
N LEU A 249 22.96 16.92 -10.45
CA LEU A 249 22.70 16.50 -9.07
C LEU A 249 21.22 16.25 -8.78
N LEU A 250 20.30 16.95 -9.45
CA LEU A 250 18.86 16.89 -9.19
C LEU A 250 18.30 15.45 -9.13
N PRO A 251 18.59 14.54 -10.08
CA PRO A 251 18.09 13.17 -10.03
C PRO A 251 18.67 12.32 -8.88
N MET A 252 19.83 12.69 -8.35
CA MET A 252 20.43 12.01 -7.20
C MET A 252 19.82 12.51 -5.90
N TYR A 253 19.73 13.83 -5.73
CA TYR A 253 19.17 14.46 -4.54
C TYR A 253 17.66 14.24 -4.41
N HIS A 254 16.93 14.03 -5.50
CA HIS A 254 15.52 13.65 -5.45
C HIS A 254 15.32 12.21 -4.94
N ARG A 255 16.30 11.32 -5.15
CA ARG A 255 16.24 9.93 -4.67
C ARG A 255 16.76 9.75 -3.25
N TRP A 256 17.55 10.70 -2.76
CA TRP A 256 18.17 10.72 -1.45
C TRP A 256 17.22 11.32 -0.41
#